data_AF-A0A6I1L412-F1
#
_entry.id   AF-A0A6I1L412-F1
#
_cell.length_a   1.000
_cell.length_b   1.000
_cell.length_c   1.000
_cell.angle_alpha   90.00
_cell.angle_beta   90.00
_cell.angle_gamma   90.00
#
_symmetry.space_group_name_H-M   'P 1'
#
loop_
_entity.id
_entity.type
_entity.pdbx_description
1 polymer ?
#
loop_
_entity_poly.entity_id
_entity_poly.type
_entity_poly.pdbx_seq_one_letter_code
_entity_poly.pdbx_strand_id
1 'polypeptide(L)'
;MWNVPQYRSDAQLMLGNVEKTLIVRVPGLGKMLLPGPVGFVSADGLWRFNPSYQVLAQLRRFNKERPDSGWNEVADNNAKMLADPQSNPHGLAADWVGYRATGAMSGLFVVDPHSSDLGSYDAVRTYLWAGMTAKSDPLAAPMLKALSGMARATAASPSGLPPEKIHLLSGQAEKNNGYSPLGFSAATQVFFQARGETALAQLQQQKLDDALGKALAAGAPDSAQPIYYDYMLSLFGQGFADKKYRFEQDGTVKLFWETACAVTR
;
A
#
# COMPACT_ATOMS: atom_id res chain seq x y z
N MET A 1 -11.59 -19.02 9.83
CA MET A 1 -12.29 -19.08 8.53
C MET A 1 -12.55 -20.52 8.12
N TRP A 2 -11.60 -21.23 7.51
CA TRP A 2 -11.85 -22.60 7.00
C TRP A 2 -11.66 -23.75 7.99
N ASN A 3 -11.32 -23.45 9.25
CA ASN A 3 -11.08 -24.45 10.29
C ASN A 3 -10.08 -25.56 9.89
N VAL A 4 -9.00 -25.19 9.21
CA VAL A 4 -7.90 -26.09 8.83
C VAL A 4 -6.69 -25.78 9.71
N PRO A 5 -6.37 -26.60 10.73
CA PRO A 5 -5.28 -26.33 11.66
C PRO A 5 -3.90 -26.20 11.00
N GLN A 6 -3.65 -26.98 9.93
CA GLN A 6 -2.39 -26.96 9.18
C GLN A 6 -2.05 -25.57 8.62
N TYR A 7 -3.04 -24.84 8.09
CA TYR A 7 -2.81 -23.48 7.60
C TYR A 7 -2.35 -22.54 8.72
N ARG A 8 -2.84 -22.76 9.95
CA ARG A 8 -2.41 -21.98 11.11
C ARG A 8 -0.99 -22.35 11.53
N SER A 9 -0.62 -23.62 11.59
CA SER A 9 0.75 -24.02 11.96
C SER A 9 1.77 -23.50 10.96
N ASP A 10 1.51 -23.63 9.66
CA ASP A 10 2.44 -23.17 8.62
C ASP A 10 2.59 -21.64 8.63
N ALA A 11 1.49 -20.91 8.80
CA ALA A 11 1.53 -19.45 8.93
C ALA A 11 2.33 -18.99 10.15
N GLN A 12 2.24 -19.70 11.28
CA GLN A 12 2.99 -19.36 12.50
C GLN A 12 4.49 -19.59 12.34
N LEU A 13 4.89 -20.65 11.62
CA LEU A 13 6.30 -20.89 11.28
C LEU A 13 6.85 -19.81 10.34
N MET A 14 6.08 -19.47 9.31
CA MET A 14 6.45 -18.42 8.37
C MET A 14 6.58 -17.06 9.07
N LEU A 15 5.62 -16.70 9.91
CA LEU A 15 5.64 -15.43 10.64
C LEU A 15 6.84 -15.35 11.59
N GLY A 16 7.14 -16.42 12.32
CA GLY A 16 8.33 -16.47 13.17
C GLY A 16 9.64 -16.31 12.39
N ASN A 17 9.72 -16.86 11.17
CA ASN A 17 10.88 -16.65 10.30
C ASN A 17 10.99 -15.18 9.84
N VAL A 18 9.88 -14.55 9.45
CA VAL A 18 9.85 -13.12 9.08
C VAL A 18 10.30 -12.24 10.25
N GLU A 19 9.79 -12.48 11.46
CA GLU A 19 10.18 -11.73 12.66
C GLU A 19 11.68 -11.83 12.94
N LYS A 20 12.24 -13.04 12.83
CA LYS A 20 13.66 -13.29 13.07
C LYS A 20 14.57 -12.66 12.01
N THR A 21 14.12 -12.61 10.76
CA THR A 21 15.00 -12.29 9.63
C THR A 21 14.80 -10.89 9.05
N LEU A 22 13.58 -10.33 9.15
CA LEU A 22 13.21 -9.09 8.47
C LEU A 22 12.83 -7.96 9.41
N ILE A 23 12.48 -8.22 10.68
CA ILE A 23 12.27 -7.14 11.66
C ILE A 23 13.61 -6.77 12.29
N VAL A 24 14.05 -5.53 12.05
CA VAL A 24 15.31 -5.00 12.57
C VAL A 24 15.08 -3.76 13.39
N ARG A 25 15.94 -3.53 14.40
CA ARG A 25 15.97 -2.26 15.14
C ARG A 25 16.92 -1.30 14.43
N VAL A 26 16.36 -0.19 13.95
CA VAL A 26 17.08 0.87 13.24
C VAL A 26 17.42 1.99 14.24
N PRO A 27 18.69 2.43 14.34
CA PRO A 27 19.09 3.54 15.21
C PRO A 27 18.25 4.79 14.97
N GLY A 28 17.70 5.39 16.02
CA GLY A 28 16.87 6.59 15.92
C GLY A 28 15.45 6.45 15.36
N LEU A 29 15.09 5.29 14.77
CA LEU A 29 13.75 5.03 14.23
C LEU A 29 12.99 3.97 15.05
N GLY A 30 13.67 2.91 15.49
CA GLY A 30 13.05 1.77 16.17
C GLY A 30 12.87 0.57 15.25
N LYS A 31 11.93 -0.33 15.56
CA LYS A 31 11.68 -1.52 14.74
C LYS A 31 11.10 -1.16 13.38
N MET A 32 11.64 -1.77 12.32
CA MET A 32 11.17 -1.68 10.94
C MET A 32 11.24 -3.05 10.26
N LEU A 33 10.37 -3.25 9.27
CA LEU A 33 10.35 -4.44 8.42
C LEU A 33 11.18 -4.18 7.16
N LEU A 34 12.22 -4.98 6.95
CA LEU A 34 13.05 -4.95 5.75
C LEU A 34 12.33 -5.57 4.53
N PRO A 35 12.60 -5.07 3.32
CA PRO A 35 12.05 -5.65 2.07
C PRO A 35 12.55 -7.07 1.76
N GLY A 36 13.67 -7.47 2.37
CA GLY A 36 14.25 -8.80 2.22
C GLY A 36 15.46 -8.98 3.14
N PRO A 37 16.02 -10.20 3.24
CA PRO A 37 17.05 -10.52 4.22
C PRO A 37 18.44 -9.94 3.89
N VAL A 38 18.69 -9.57 2.63
CA VAL A 38 19.99 -9.09 2.13
C VAL A 38 19.77 -7.94 1.16
N GLY A 39 20.69 -6.96 1.16
CA GLY A 39 20.73 -5.87 0.16
C GLY A 39 19.97 -4.59 0.55
N PHE A 40 19.41 -4.54 1.76
CA PHE A 40 18.62 -3.39 2.25
C PHE A 40 19.23 -2.68 3.47
N VAL A 41 20.43 -3.12 3.89
CA VAL A 41 21.21 -2.52 4.96
C VAL A 41 22.64 -2.39 4.48
N SER A 42 23.18 -1.18 4.49
CA SER A 42 24.54 -0.87 4.09
C SER A 42 25.43 -0.62 5.30
N ALA A 43 26.73 -0.91 5.16
CA ALA A 43 27.71 -0.74 6.24
C ALA A 43 27.89 0.73 6.67
N ASP A 44 27.52 1.68 5.82
CA ASP A 44 27.56 3.12 6.11
C ASP A 44 26.33 3.64 6.89
N GLY A 45 25.47 2.75 7.38
CA GLY A 45 24.29 3.13 8.16
C GLY A 45 23.12 3.63 7.30
N LEU A 46 22.97 3.08 6.10
CA LEU A 46 21.78 3.26 5.27
C LEU A 46 20.88 2.02 5.35
N TRP A 47 19.58 2.25 5.59
CA TRP A 47 18.52 1.26 5.45
C TRP A 47 17.61 1.64 4.29
N ARG A 48 17.10 0.64 3.57
CA ARG A 48 16.20 0.83 2.44
C ARG A 48 14.86 0.18 2.73
N PHE A 49 13.79 0.95 2.57
CA PHE A 49 12.41 0.51 2.80
C PHE A 49 11.57 0.72 1.55
N ASN A 50 10.55 -0.11 1.41
CA ASN A 50 9.53 0.04 0.38
C ASN A 50 8.19 0.25 1.09
N PRO A 51 7.58 1.45 1.01
CA PRO A 51 6.31 1.74 1.69
C PRO A 51 5.18 0.79 1.28
N SER A 52 5.22 0.28 0.05
CA SER A 52 4.17 -0.59 -0.47
C SER A 52 4.15 -1.99 0.14
N TYR A 53 5.22 -2.37 0.85
CA TYR A 53 5.33 -3.65 1.56
C TYR A 53 4.76 -3.58 2.98
N GLN A 54 4.40 -2.38 3.47
CA GLN A 54 3.96 -2.13 4.84
C GLN A 54 2.42 -2.05 4.93
N VAL A 55 1.75 -3.17 4.68
CA VAL A 55 0.27 -3.23 4.67
C VAL A 55 -0.27 -3.14 6.10
N LEU A 56 -0.79 -1.97 6.49
CA LEU A 56 -1.22 -1.70 7.87
C LEU A 56 -2.19 -2.76 8.42
N ALA A 57 -3.19 -3.19 7.65
CA ALA A 57 -4.09 -4.27 8.07
C ALA A 57 -3.34 -5.58 8.38
N GLN A 58 -2.31 -5.94 7.61
CA GLN A 58 -1.50 -7.13 7.91
C GLN A 58 -0.64 -6.92 9.16
N LEU A 59 -0.02 -5.75 9.32
CA LEU A 59 0.76 -5.42 10.52
C LEU A 59 -0.10 -5.50 11.78
N ARG A 60 -1.34 -5.00 11.75
CA ARG A 60 -2.30 -5.17 12.87
C ARG A 60 -2.64 -6.63 13.10
N ARG A 61 -2.86 -7.41 12.04
CA ARG A 61 -3.16 -8.83 12.17
C ARG A 61 -2.01 -9.61 12.78
N PHE A 62 -0.78 -9.33 12.36
CA PHE A 62 0.42 -9.95 12.94
C PHE A 62 0.62 -9.55 14.38
N ASN A 63 0.39 -8.28 14.73
CA ASN A 63 0.40 -7.83 16.11
C ASN A 63 -0.65 -8.56 16.97
N LYS A 64 -1.86 -8.79 16.45
CA LYS A 64 -2.89 -9.56 17.17
C LYS A 64 -2.46 -11.01 17.43
N GLU A 65 -1.78 -11.65 16.48
CA GLU A 65 -1.29 -13.02 16.64
C GLU A 65 0.00 -13.08 17.49
N ARG A 66 0.81 -12.02 17.50
CA ARG A 66 2.13 -11.92 18.15
C ARG A 66 2.34 -10.51 18.78
N PRO A 67 1.70 -10.19 19.91
CA PRO A 67 1.67 -8.82 20.47
C PRO A 67 3.03 -8.18 20.78
N ASP A 68 4.04 -8.99 21.14
CA ASP A 68 5.35 -8.48 21.60
C ASP A 68 6.45 -8.51 20.51
N SER A 69 6.12 -9.00 19.31
CA SER A 69 7.11 -9.15 18.22
C SER A 69 7.48 -7.81 17.57
N GLY A 70 6.76 -6.73 17.87
CA GLY A 70 7.08 -5.36 17.42
C GLY A 70 6.36 -4.92 16.15
N TRP A 71 5.37 -5.68 15.70
CA TRP A 71 4.54 -5.34 14.54
C TRP A 71 3.83 -3.99 14.69
N ASN A 72 3.39 -3.64 15.91
CA ASN A 72 2.81 -2.33 16.16
C ASN A 72 3.83 -1.19 15.98
N GLU A 73 5.06 -1.38 16.46
CA GLU A 73 6.15 -0.40 16.31
C GLU A 73 6.50 -0.20 14.83
N VAL A 74 6.50 -1.27 14.03
CA VAL A 74 6.66 -1.20 12.56
C VAL A 74 5.52 -0.39 11.93
N ALA A 75 4.27 -0.61 12.33
CA ALA A 75 3.11 0.14 11.82
C ALA A 75 3.23 1.65 12.12
N ASP A 76 3.60 1.99 13.36
CA ASP A 76 3.77 3.38 13.78
C ASP A 76 4.93 4.05 13.02
N ASN A 77 6.04 3.34 12.83
CA ASN A 77 7.20 3.85 12.10
C ASN A 77 6.96 3.97 10.59
N ASN A 78 6.16 3.09 9.99
CA ASN A 78 5.69 3.24 8.62
C ASN A 78 4.85 4.52 8.46
N ALA A 79 3.94 4.81 9.40
CA ALA A 79 3.17 6.05 9.36
C ALA A 79 4.07 7.29 9.52
N LYS A 80 5.11 7.24 10.37
CA LYS A 80 6.12 8.31 10.48
C LYS A 80 6.88 8.52 9.17
N MET A 81 7.31 7.44 8.51
CA MET A 81 7.99 7.51 7.21
C MET A 81 7.11 8.22 6.16
N LEU A 82 5.83 7.85 6.07
CA LEU A 82 4.92 8.48 5.12
C LEU A 82 4.66 9.96 5.44
N ALA A 83 4.67 10.33 6.72
CA ALA A 83 4.41 11.69 7.20
C ALA A 83 5.65 12.59 7.26
N ASP A 84 6.84 12.08 6.93
CA ASP A 84 8.08 12.83 7.02
C ASP A 84 8.13 13.96 5.97
N PRO A 85 8.15 15.25 6.37
CA PRO A 85 8.02 16.36 5.43
C PRO A 85 9.29 16.60 4.61
N GLN A 86 10.44 16.05 5.00
CA GLN A 86 11.71 16.23 4.29
C GLN A 86 11.80 15.30 3.08
N SER A 87 11.48 14.02 3.29
CA SER A 87 11.45 13.02 2.22
C SER A 87 10.13 13.02 1.45
N ASN A 88 9.05 13.54 2.04
CA ASN A 88 7.73 13.61 1.42
C ASN A 88 7.07 15.00 1.55
N PRO A 89 7.65 16.05 0.92
CA PRO A 89 7.12 17.42 1.00
C PRO A 89 5.76 17.59 0.31
N HIS A 90 5.42 16.68 -0.60
CA HIS A 90 4.20 16.78 -1.42
C HIS A 90 3.13 15.74 -1.07
N GLY A 91 3.31 14.93 -0.04
CA GLY A 91 2.34 13.94 0.38
C GLY A 91 2.14 12.80 -0.64
N LEU A 92 3.22 12.30 -1.20
CA LEU A 92 3.33 11.24 -2.20
C LEU A 92 4.12 10.05 -1.62
N ALA A 93 3.80 8.82 -2.03
CA ALA A 93 4.55 7.64 -1.64
C ALA A 93 5.65 7.37 -2.67
N ALA A 94 6.85 7.05 -2.21
CA ALA A 94 7.95 6.60 -3.06
C ALA A 94 7.84 5.09 -3.31
N ASP A 95 8.45 4.63 -4.39
CA ASP A 95 8.72 3.20 -4.57
C ASP A 95 9.72 2.72 -3.50
N TRP A 96 10.73 3.55 -3.22
CA TRP A 96 11.80 3.26 -2.26
C TRP A 96 12.13 4.49 -1.42
N VAL A 97 12.37 4.26 -0.13
CA VAL A 97 12.77 5.29 0.83
C VAL A 97 14.04 4.83 1.54
N GLY A 98 15.04 5.71 1.58
CA GLY A 98 16.22 5.51 2.39
C GLY A 98 16.01 6.03 3.82
N TYR A 99 16.67 5.41 4.79
CA TYR A 99 16.85 5.97 6.13
C TYR A 99 18.33 5.96 6.48
N ARG A 100 18.88 7.12 6.82
CA ARG A 100 20.29 7.27 7.19
C ARG A 100 20.41 7.56 8.68
N ALA A 101 21.10 6.70 9.41
CA ALA A 101 21.44 6.99 10.80
C ALA A 101 22.46 8.14 10.86
N THR A 102 22.23 9.08 11.76
CA THR A 102 23.15 10.21 12.06
C THR A 102 23.73 10.13 13.46
N GLY A 103 23.27 9.18 14.26
CA GLY A 103 23.74 8.88 15.60
C GLY A 103 23.03 7.64 16.15
N ALA A 104 23.37 7.23 17.37
CA ALA A 104 22.76 6.05 18.00
C ALA A 104 21.24 6.16 18.18
N MET A 105 20.74 7.38 18.35
CA MET A 105 19.33 7.70 18.63
C MET A 105 18.74 8.69 17.62
N SER A 106 19.40 8.91 16.49
CA SER A 106 18.95 9.87 15.47
C SER A 106 19.23 9.39 14.06
N GLY A 107 18.39 9.84 13.13
CA GLY A 107 18.55 9.62 11.70
C GLY A 107 17.45 10.37 10.95
N LEU A 108 17.47 10.25 9.63
CA LEU A 108 16.53 10.93 8.74
C LEU A 108 16.13 10.03 7.58
N PHE A 109 14.89 10.20 7.13
CA PHE A 109 14.47 9.66 5.85
C PHE A 109 15.12 10.48 4.72
N VAL A 110 15.56 9.78 3.68
CA VAL A 110 16.24 10.35 2.52
C VAL A 110 15.71 9.69 1.25
N VAL A 111 15.96 10.31 0.10
CA VAL A 111 15.82 9.61 -1.19
C VAL A 111 16.76 8.41 -1.18
N ASP A 112 16.25 7.22 -1.53
CA ASP A 112 17.07 6.02 -1.62
C ASP A 112 18.16 6.21 -2.70
N PRO A 113 19.45 6.19 -2.33
CA PRO A 113 20.54 6.47 -3.28
C PRO A 113 20.73 5.37 -4.32
N HIS A 114 20.08 4.21 -4.15
CA HIS A 114 20.09 3.11 -5.12
C HIS A 114 18.89 3.14 -6.07
N SER A 115 18.00 4.12 -5.94
CA SER A 115 16.85 4.35 -6.81
C SER A 115 16.71 5.84 -7.12
N SER A 116 15.49 6.35 -7.17
CA SER A 116 15.15 7.76 -7.36
C SER A 116 14.12 8.23 -6.32
N ASP A 117 13.71 9.49 -6.42
CA ASP A 117 12.58 10.06 -5.67
C ASP A 117 11.22 9.74 -6.33
N LEU A 118 11.12 8.69 -7.15
CA LEU A 118 9.90 8.35 -7.87
C LEU A 118 8.92 7.56 -7.00
N GLY A 119 7.65 7.91 -7.14
CA GLY A 119 6.51 7.03 -6.88
C GLY A 119 5.94 6.52 -8.19
N SER A 120 5.83 5.21 -8.34
CA SER A 120 5.30 4.56 -9.54
C SER A 120 4.64 3.22 -9.20
N TYR A 121 5.03 2.15 -9.90
CA TYR A 121 4.39 0.84 -9.84
C TYR A 121 4.40 0.23 -8.44
N ASP A 122 5.46 0.43 -7.66
CA ASP A 122 5.48 -0.06 -6.28
C ASP A 122 4.59 0.79 -5.38
N ALA A 123 4.83 2.10 -5.40
CA ALA A 123 4.19 3.10 -4.56
C ALA A 123 2.66 3.13 -4.69
N VAL A 124 2.11 2.80 -5.86
CA VAL A 124 0.66 2.84 -6.10
C VAL A 124 -0.11 1.99 -5.08
N ARG A 125 0.49 0.87 -4.64
CA ARG A 125 -0.11 -0.04 -3.65
C ARG A 125 -0.19 0.59 -2.26
N THR A 126 0.68 1.55 -1.93
CA THR A 126 0.61 2.28 -0.65
C THR A 126 -0.73 3.02 -0.50
N TYR A 127 -1.23 3.62 -1.59
CA TYR A 127 -2.54 4.27 -1.60
C TYR A 127 -3.67 3.26 -1.49
N LEU A 128 -3.59 2.14 -2.22
CA LEU A 128 -4.53 1.03 -2.13
C LEU A 128 -4.67 0.54 -0.68
N TRP A 129 -3.56 0.23 -0.01
CA TRP A 129 -3.56 -0.25 1.38
C TRP A 129 -4.10 0.79 2.36
N ALA A 130 -3.72 2.07 2.20
CA ALA A 130 -4.24 3.14 3.02
C ALA A 130 -5.76 3.31 2.84
N GLY A 131 -6.26 3.23 1.61
CA GLY A 131 -7.69 3.31 1.29
C GLY A 131 -8.52 2.14 1.83
N MET A 132 -7.90 0.96 1.99
CA MET A 132 -8.58 -0.23 2.54
C MET A 132 -8.45 -0.39 4.05
N THR A 133 -7.66 0.46 4.71
CA THR A 133 -7.49 0.42 6.17
C THR A 133 -8.82 0.74 6.85
N ALA A 134 -9.15 0.01 7.92
CA ALA A 134 -10.35 0.26 8.71
C ALA A 134 -10.35 1.71 9.23
N LYS A 135 -11.46 2.44 9.03
CA LYS A 135 -11.57 3.84 9.49
C LYS A 135 -11.37 4.02 11.00
N SER A 136 -11.61 2.96 11.77
CA SER A 136 -11.40 2.92 13.22
C SER A 136 -9.94 2.69 13.62
N ASP A 137 -9.04 2.35 12.70
CA ASP A 137 -7.61 2.26 13.00
C ASP A 137 -7.06 3.68 13.28
N PRO A 138 -6.34 3.89 14.40
CA PRO A 138 -5.80 5.20 14.75
C PRO A 138 -4.82 5.78 13.72
N LEU A 139 -4.18 4.95 12.90
CA LEU A 139 -3.26 5.39 11.84
C LEU A 139 -3.94 5.64 10.49
N ALA A 140 -5.22 5.27 10.32
CA ALA A 140 -5.93 5.44 9.05
C ALA A 140 -5.98 6.91 8.60
N ALA A 141 -6.52 7.80 9.43
CA ALA A 141 -6.63 9.23 9.10
C ALA A 141 -5.26 9.91 8.94
N PRO A 142 -4.26 9.69 9.83
CA PRO A 142 -2.90 10.19 9.63
C PRO A 142 -2.27 9.76 8.30
N MET A 143 -2.36 8.48 7.93
CA MET A 143 -1.79 7.98 6.66
C MET A 143 -2.49 8.58 5.45
N LEU A 144 -3.83 8.65 5.45
CA LEU A 144 -4.57 9.28 4.35
C LEU A 144 -4.22 10.77 4.18
N LYS A 145 -3.92 11.48 5.28
CA LYS A 145 -3.45 12.86 5.25
C LYS A 145 -2.04 12.97 4.67
N ALA A 146 -1.12 12.12 5.12
CA ALA A 146 0.26 12.05 4.65
C ALA A 146 0.36 11.72 3.15
N LEU A 147 -0.65 11.06 2.58
CA LEU A 147 -0.70 10.67 1.17
C LEU A 147 -1.56 11.58 0.27
N SER A 148 -1.97 12.75 0.78
CA SER A 148 -2.92 13.66 0.09
C SER A 148 -2.45 14.18 -1.27
N GLY A 149 -1.16 14.12 -1.58
CA GLY A 149 -0.57 14.56 -2.85
C GLY A 149 -1.13 13.83 -4.06
N MET A 150 -1.46 12.55 -3.93
CA MET A 150 -1.97 11.75 -5.05
C MET A 150 -3.32 12.27 -5.57
N ALA A 151 -4.20 12.71 -4.66
CA ALA A 151 -5.48 13.32 -5.05
C ALA A 151 -5.26 14.64 -5.82
N ARG A 152 -4.32 15.48 -5.36
CA ARG A 152 -3.96 16.73 -6.05
C ARG A 152 -3.35 16.48 -7.42
N ALA A 153 -2.41 15.53 -7.51
CA ALA A 153 -1.77 15.17 -8.78
C ALA A 153 -2.76 14.61 -9.80
N THR A 154 -3.68 13.75 -9.35
CA THR A 154 -4.74 13.17 -10.19
C THR A 154 -5.72 14.24 -10.67
N ALA A 155 -6.14 15.16 -9.79
CA ALA A 155 -7.02 16.26 -10.16
C ALA A 155 -6.38 17.28 -11.13
N ALA A 156 -5.05 17.45 -11.05
CA ALA A 156 -4.30 18.31 -11.96
C ALA A 156 -4.02 17.67 -13.33
N SER A 157 -4.22 16.35 -13.46
CA SER A 157 -4.06 15.63 -14.73
C SER A 157 -5.19 16.01 -15.69
N PRO A 158 -4.91 16.35 -16.97
CA PRO A 158 -5.93 16.67 -17.96
C PRO A 158 -6.95 15.54 -18.19
N SER A 159 -6.55 14.28 -17.98
CA SER A 159 -7.42 13.11 -18.10
C SER A 159 -8.11 12.73 -16.78
N GLY A 160 -7.77 13.40 -15.68
CA GLY A 160 -8.22 13.05 -14.33
C GLY A 160 -7.72 11.67 -13.86
N LEU A 161 -6.66 11.14 -14.49
CA LEU A 161 -6.07 9.85 -14.15
C LEU A 161 -4.82 10.02 -13.27
N PRO A 162 -4.55 9.07 -12.36
CA PRO A 162 -3.34 9.10 -11.54
C PRO A 162 -2.09 9.00 -12.44
N PRO A 163 -1.01 9.73 -12.14
CA PRO A 163 0.20 9.67 -12.93
C PRO A 163 0.89 8.30 -12.80
N GLU A 164 1.46 7.81 -13.89
CA GLU A 164 2.28 6.58 -13.87
C GLU A 164 3.53 6.75 -13.00
N LYS A 165 4.17 7.91 -13.10
CA LYS A 165 5.40 8.27 -12.39
C LYS A 165 5.30 9.69 -11.88
N ILE A 166 5.65 9.90 -10.62
CA ILE A 166 5.65 11.21 -9.98
C ILE A 166 6.89 11.38 -9.10
N HIS A 167 7.54 12.54 -9.21
CA HIS A 167 8.68 12.89 -8.37
C HIS A 167 8.20 13.42 -7.02
N LEU A 168 8.65 12.81 -5.94
CA LEU A 168 8.25 13.15 -4.57
C LEU A 168 8.74 14.53 -4.15
N LEU A 169 9.93 14.93 -4.60
CA LEU A 169 10.54 16.19 -4.17
C LEU A 169 10.00 17.41 -4.92
N SER A 170 9.62 17.25 -6.18
CA SER A 170 9.07 18.34 -7.01
C SER A 170 7.54 18.32 -7.12
N GLY A 171 6.92 17.17 -6.82
CA GLY A 171 5.48 16.95 -7.01
C GLY A 171 5.08 16.87 -8.48
N GLN A 172 6.03 16.79 -9.41
CA GLN A 172 5.77 16.77 -10.85
C GLN A 172 5.63 15.35 -11.38
N ALA A 173 4.58 15.11 -12.16
CA ALA A 173 4.44 13.89 -12.93
C ALA A 173 5.37 13.90 -14.15
N GLU A 174 5.94 12.75 -14.50
CA GLU A 174 6.69 12.61 -15.76
C GLU A 174 5.75 12.78 -16.96
N LYS A 175 6.28 13.33 -18.06
CA LYS A 175 5.52 13.45 -19.32
C LYS A 175 5.49 12.10 -20.03
N ASN A 176 4.31 11.50 -20.12
CA ASN A 176 4.08 10.22 -20.80
C ASN A 176 2.83 10.24 -21.70
N ASN A 177 2.51 11.39 -22.29
CA ASN A 177 1.30 11.62 -23.10
C ASN A 177 -0.03 11.30 -22.37
N GLY A 178 -0.04 11.44 -21.04
CA GLY A 178 -1.23 11.20 -20.22
C GLY A 178 -1.53 9.72 -19.98
N TYR A 179 -0.56 8.84 -20.24
CA TYR A 179 -0.67 7.42 -19.96
C TYR A 179 -0.80 7.17 -18.44
N SER A 180 -1.70 6.26 -18.09
CA SER A 180 -1.92 5.78 -16.72
C SER A 180 -2.29 4.30 -16.79
N PRO A 181 -1.57 3.41 -16.08
CA PRO A 181 -1.92 2.00 -16.03
C PRO A 181 -3.32 1.79 -15.44
N LEU A 182 -4.06 0.82 -15.96
CA LEU A 182 -5.43 0.57 -15.50
C LEU A 182 -5.48 0.22 -14.00
N GLY A 183 -4.48 -0.51 -13.52
CA GLY A 183 -4.34 -0.88 -12.11
C GLY A 183 -4.18 0.31 -11.19
N PHE A 184 -3.71 1.46 -11.69
CA PHE A 184 -3.57 2.67 -10.88
C PHE A 184 -4.93 3.28 -10.57
N SER A 185 -5.87 3.26 -11.52
CA SER A 185 -7.26 3.63 -11.25
C SER A 185 -7.87 2.70 -10.20
N ALA A 186 -7.67 1.39 -10.31
CA ALA A 186 -8.16 0.44 -9.31
C ALA A 186 -7.59 0.68 -7.91
N ALA A 187 -6.28 0.92 -7.82
CA ALA A 187 -5.60 1.18 -6.56
C ALA A 187 -6.03 2.51 -5.91
N THR A 188 -6.14 3.57 -6.69
CA THR A 188 -6.43 4.93 -6.18
C THR A 188 -7.91 5.19 -5.94
N GLN A 189 -8.82 4.47 -6.59
CA GLN A 189 -10.26 4.52 -6.34
C GLN A 189 -10.60 4.39 -4.85
N VAL A 190 -10.15 3.32 -4.20
CA VAL A 190 -10.48 3.08 -2.79
C VAL A 190 -9.82 4.10 -1.87
N PHE A 191 -8.65 4.60 -2.25
CA PHE A 191 -7.97 5.71 -1.56
C PHE A 191 -8.78 7.00 -1.63
N PHE A 192 -9.28 7.37 -2.81
CA PHE A 192 -10.13 8.55 -3.00
C PHE A 192 -11.46 8.42 -2.25
N GLN A 193 -12.08 7.24 -2.26
CA GLN A 193 -13.28 6.97 -1.46
C GLN A 193 -13.02 7.16 0.04
N ALA A 194 -11.90 6.64 0.56
CA ALA A 194 -11.53 6.77 1.96
C ALA A 194 -11.27 8.22 2.38
N ARG A 195 -10.75 9.04 1.46
CA ARG A 195 -10.52 10.49 1.65
C ARG A 195 -11.77 11.36 1.44
N GLY A 196 -12.85 10.82 0.88
CA GLY A 196 -14.04 11.59 0.52
C GLY A 196 -13.95 12.33 -0.82
N GLU A 197 -12.93 12.05 -1.63
CA GLU A 197 -12.72 12.63 -2.97
C GLU A 197 -13.66 11.96 -4.00
N THR A 198 -14.97 12.15 -3.82
CA THR A 198 -16.01 11.34 -4.46
C THR A 198 -15.98 11.40 -5.99
N ALA A 199 -15.75 12.58 -6.56
CA ALA A 199 -15.66 12.74 -8.01
C ALA A 199 -14.45 11.98 -8.61
N LEU A 200 -13.28 12.06 -7.95
CA LEU A 200 -12.09 11.32 -8.38
C LEU A 200 -12.32 9.82 -8.27
N ALA A 201 -12.90 9.35 -7.17
CA ALA A 201 -13.24 7.95 -6.96
C ALA A 201 -14.19 7.42 -8.05
N GLN A 202 -15.24 8.16 -8.39
CA GLN A 202 -16.20 7.78 -9.42
C GLN A 202 -15.56 7.73 -10.81
N LEU A 203 -14.69 8.69 -11.13
CA LEU A 203 -13.96 8.67 -12.40
C LEU A 203 -13.06 7.44 -12.52
N GLN A 204 -12.31 7.08 -11.46
CA GLN A 204 -11.47 5.89 -11.49
C GLN A 204 -12.28 4.61 -11.64
N GLN A 205 -13.40 4.51 -10.92
CA GLN A 205 -14.35 3.40 -11.03
C GLN A 205 -14.87 3.24 -12.46
N GLN A 206 -15.35 4.32 -13.07
CA GLN A 206 -15.87 4.28 -14.43
C GLN A 206 -14.82 3.82 -15.44
N LYS A 207 -13.59 4.32 -15.32
CA LYS A 207 -12.48 3.92 -16.20
C LYS A 207 -12.14 2.44 -16.05
N LEU A 208 -12.19 1.94 -14.81
CA LEU A 208 -11.95 0.54 -14.51
C LEU A 208 -13.03 -0.37 -15.09
N ASP A 209 -14.30 -0.01 -14.88
CA ASP A 209 -15.46 -0.77 -15.38
C ASP A 209 -15.46 -0.84 -16.90
N ASP A 210 -15.22 0.30 -17.58
CA ASP A 210 -15.16 0.37 -19.04
C ASP A 210 -14.05 -0.52 -19.61
N ALA A 211 -12.87 -0.54 -18.99
CA ALA A 211 -11.72 -1.30 -19.47
C ALA A 211 -11.85 -2.79 -19.18
N LEU A 212 -12.22 -3.17 -17.95
CA LEU A 212 -12.42 -4.57 -17.58
C LEU A 212 -13.62 -5.19 -18.30
N GLY A 213 -14.70 -4.43 -18.48
CA GLY A 213 -15.88 -4.89 -19.23
C GLY A 213 -15.53 -5.26 -20.67
N LYS A 214 -14.62 -4.53 -21.31
CA LYS A 214 -14.10 -4.87 -22.65
C LYS A 214 -13.14 -6.06 -22.61
N ALA A 215 -12.21 -6.06 -21.66
CA ALA A 215 -11.17 -7.08 -21.56
C ALA A 215 -11.72 -8.48 -21.22
N LEU A 216 -12.80 -8.54 -20.43
CA LEU A 216 -13.41 -9.78 -19.94
C LEU A 216 -14.69 -10.16 -20.70
N ALA A 217 -15.04 -9.44 -21.77
CA ALA A 217 -16.22 -9.75 -22.58
C ALA A 217 -16.09 -11.12 -23.25
N ALA A 218 -17.21 -11.83 -23.40
CA ALA A 218 -17.26 -13.06 -24.17
C ALA A 218 -16.82 -12.80 -25.62
N GLY A 219 -15.79 -13.51 -26.09
CA GLY A 219 -15.22 -13.32 -27.43
C GLY A 219 -14.17 -12.20 -27.53
N ALA A 220 -13.74 -11.60 -26.41
CA ALA A 220 -12.57 -10.73 -26.41
C ALA A 220 -11.32 -11.50 -26.90
N PRO A 221 -10.50 -10.92 -27.79
CA PRO A 221 -9.28 -11.56 -28.26
C PRO A 221 -8.27 -11.71 -27.11
N ASP A 222 -7.35 -12.67 -27.19
CA ASP A 222 -6.32 -12.86 -26.15
C ASP A 222 -5.47 -11.61 -25.93
N SER A 223 -5.27 -10.79 -26.96
CA SER A 223 -4.57 -9.49 -26.87
C SER A 223 -5.31 -8.43 -26.06
N ALA A 224 -6.60 -8.63 -25.78
CA ALA A 224 -7.41 -7.75 -24.94
C ALA A 224 -7.40 -8.15 -23.46
N GLN A 225 -6.75 -9.27 -23.11
CA GLN A 225 -6.61 -9.67 -21.72
C GLN A 225 -5.83 -8.61 -20.92
N PRO A 226 -6.25 -8.34 -19.67
CA PRO A 226 -5.61 -7.31 -18.87
C PRO A 226 -4.18 -7.74 -18.53
N ILE A 227 -3.27 -6.76 -18.49
CA ILE A 227 -1.89 -6.98 -18.02
C ILE A 227 -1.96 -7.51 -16.59
N TYR A 228 -1.16 -8.54 -16.28
CA TYR A 228 -1.16 -9.21 -14.97
C TYR A 228 -1.16 -8.23 -13.79
N TYR A 229 -0.27 -7.22 -13.84
CA TYR A 229 -0.16 -6.25 -12.75
C TYR A 229 -1.44 -5.42 -12.55
N ASP A 230 -2.02 -4.94 -13.65
CA ASP A 230 -3.28 -4.19 -13.63
C ASP A 230 -4.43 -5.03 -13.12
N TYR A 231 -4.50 -6.29 -13.56
CA TYR A 231 -5.54 -7.22 -13.13
C TYR A 231 -5.45 -7.52 -11.64
N MET A 232 -4.25 -7.78 -11.10
CA MET A 232 -4.06 -8.01 -9.67
C MET A 232 -4.47 -6.79 -8.84
N LEU A 233 -4.10 -5.58 -9.26
CA LEU A 233 -4.55 -4.35 -8.60
C LEU A 233 -6.07 -4.19 -8.68
N SER A 234 -6.71 -4.57 -9.78
CA SER A 234 -8.17 -4.57 -9.89
C SER A 234 -8.85 -5.56 -8.94
N LEU A 235 -8.29 -6.75 -8.75
CA LEU A 235 -8.86 -7.73 -7.82
C LEU A 235 -8.88 -7.21 -6.38
N PHE A 236 -7.81 -6.52 -5.96
CA PHE A 236 -7.77 -5.87 -4.64
C PHE A 236 -8.69 -4.64 -4.59
N GLY A 237 -8.48 -3.66 -5.47
CA GLY A 237 -9.21 -2.40 -5.44
C GLY A 237 -10.71 -2.56 -5.65
N GLN A 238 -11.10 -3.24 -6.73
CA GLN A 238 -12.50 -3.47 -7.07
C GLN A 238 -13.16 -4.46 -6.11
N GLY A 239 -12.48 -5.54 -5.74
CA GLY A 239 -13.00 -6.49 -4.76
C GLY A 239 -13.32 -5.82 -3.42
N PHE A 240 -12.47 -4.88 -2.98
CA PHE A 240 -12.79 -4.06 -1.83
C PHE A 240 -13.93 -3.07 -2.13
N ALA A 241 -13.92 -2.30 -3.21
CA ALA A 241 -15.02 -1.38 -3.50
C ALA A 241 -16.40 -2.08 -3.56
N ASP A 242 -16.46 -3.26 -4.16
CA ASP A 242 -17.64 -4.14 -4.29
C ASP A 242 -18.03 -4.89 -3.02
N LYS A 243 -17.37 -4.58 -1.88
CA LYS A 243 -17.67 -5.20 -0.58
C LYS A 243 -17.46 -6.72 -0.55
N LYS A 244 -16.58 -7.27 -1.40
CA LYS A 244 -16.22 -8.70 -1.36
C LYS A 244 -15.44 -9.05 -0.08
N TYR A 245 -14.64 -8.12 0.42
CA TYR A 245 -13.97 -8.27 1.70
C TYR A 245 -13.73 -6.92 2.38
N ARG A 246 -13.55 -6.92 3.70
CA ARG A 246 -13.18 -5.74 4.52
C ARG A 246 -12.11 -6.13 5.53
N PHE A 247 -11.34 -5.16 6.00
CA PHE A 247 -10.46 -5.34 7.16
C PHE A 247 -11.08 -4.70 8.40
N GLU A 248 -11.03 -5.41 9.51
CA GLU A 248 -11.34 -4.89 10.84
C GLU A 248 -10.17 -4.08 11.39
N GLN A 249 -10.41 -3.35 12.48
CA GLN A 249 -9.38 -2.55 13.17
C GLN A 249 -8.13 -3.37 13.55
N ASP A 250 -8.31 -4.64 13.90
CA ASP A 250 -7.23 -5.54 14.29
C ASP A 250 -6.59 -6.28 13.10
N GLY A 251 -6.93 -5.90 11.87
CA GLY A 251 -6.41 -6.51 10.65
C GLY A 251 -7.11 -7.79 10.23
N THR A 252 -8.09 -8.28 10.98
CA THR A 252 -8.89 -9.45 10.57
C THR A 252 -9.66 -9.15 9.29
N VAL A 253 -9.52 -10.02 8.29
CA VAL A 253 -10.33 -9.95 7.07
C VAL A 253 -11.72 -10.53 7.34
N LYS A 254 -12.76 -9.81 6.90
CA LYS A 254 -14.15 -10.25 6.81
C LYS A 254 -14.53 -10.45 5.36
N LEU A 255 -15.14 -11.58 5.04
CA LEU A 255 -15.57 -11.89 3.68
C LEU A 255 -17.08 -11.77 3.54
N PHE A 256 -17.53 -11.38 2.36
CA PHE A 256 -18.95 -11.15 2.07
C PHE A 256 -19.86 -12.35 2.35
N TRP A 257 -19.34 -13.57 2.25
CA TRP A 257 -20.09 -14.82 2.39
C TRP A 257 -20.15 -15.35 3.83
N GLU A 258 -19.35 -14.81 4.76
CA GLU A 258 -19.40 -15.23 6.18
C GLU A 258 -20.75 -14.89 6.83
N THR A 259 -21.43 -13.84 6.35
CA THR A 259 -22.79 -13.47 6.78
C THR A 259 -23.89 -14.31 6.13
N ALA A 260 -23.62 -14.91 4.97
CA ALA A 260 -24.61 -15.72 4.23
C ALA A 260 -24.81 -17.11 4.85
N CYS A 261 -23.83 -17.61 5.63
CA CYS A 261 -23.95 -18.88 6.35
C CYS A 261 -24.79 -18.83 7.63
N ALA A 262 -25.45 -17.70 7.95
CA ALA A 262 -26.33 -17.59 9.11
C ALA A 262 -27.77 -18.08 8.85
N VAL A 263 -28.13 -18.49 7.62
CA VAL A 263 -29.46 -19.03 7.29
C VAL A 263 -29.38 -20.53 7.03
N THR A 264 -29.03 -21.28 8.07
CA THR A 264 -29.48 -22.68 8.27
C THR A 264 -29.16 -23.09 9.71
N ARG A 265 -30.12 -22.87 10.60
CA ARG A 265 -30.33 -23.67 11.82
C ARG A 265 -31.82 -23.80 12.05
#